data_AF-A0A942J8W2-F1
#
_entry.id   AF-A0A942J8W2-F1
#
_cell.length_a   1.000
_cell.length_b   1.000
_cell.length_c   1.000
_cell.angle_alpha   90.00
_cell.angle_beta   90.00
_cell.angle_gamma   90.00
#
_symmetry.space_group_name_H-M   'P 1'
#
loop_
_entity.id
_entity.type
_entity.pdbx_description
1 polymer ?
#
loop_
_entity_poly.entity_id
_entity_poly.type
_entity_poly.pdbx_seq_one_letter_code
_entity_poly.pdbx_strand_id
1 'polypeptide(L)'
;MNVKELIQSISDQGKNFDMLINALIQKKEAIVADNYNILEDAIKNEQKILSNIDDEEKRRKELIREFAHQNSITLKDFSFDELYSSKKNLFGNDINKIERIRSEVKEKALRIAHLNSQLSVLVEVSRNIIKERMISILGSGKCKLVNKRV
;
A
#
# COMPACT_ATOMS: atom_id res chain seq x y z
N MET A 1 29.93 2.14 -0.43
CA MET A 1 28.65 1.41 -0.61
C MET A 1 28.78 0.42 -1.75
N ASN A 2 28.18 -0.76 -1.64
CA ASN A 2 28.18 -1.76 -2.73
C ASN A 2 26.81 -1.79 -3.42
N VAL A 3 26.77 -1.89 -4.75
CA VAL A 3 25.54 -2.10 -5.55
C VAL A 3 24.68 -3.25 -4.99
N LYS A 4 25.32 -4.23 -4.36
CA LYS A 4 24.65 -5.33 -3.63
C LYS A 4 23.71 -4.87 -2.51
N GLU A 5 24.07 -3.83 -1.75
CA GLU A 5 23.25 -3.30 -0.65
C GLU A 5 21.98 -2.62 -1.19
N LEU A 6 22.11 -1.91 -2.31
CA LEU A 6 20.98 -1.30 -3.00
C LEU A 6 20.05 -2.36 -3.60
N ILE A 7 20.60 -3.42 -4.20
CA ILE A 7 19.82 -4.57 -4.68
C ILE A 7 19.06 -5.23 -3.52
N GLN A 8 19.72 -5.41 -2.39
CA GLN A 8 19.12 -6.01 -1.21
C GLN A 8 17.97 -5.16 -0.68
N SER A 9 18.16 -3.83 -0.57
CA SER A 9 17.12 -2.89 -0.17
C SER A 9 15.88 -2.94 -1.08
N ILE A 10 16.07 -3.00 -2.41
CA ILE A 10 14.95 -3.12 -3.35
C ILE A 10 14.26 -4.49 -3.21
N SER A 11 15.02 -5.56 -2.97
CA SER A 11 14.45 -6.88 -2.71
C SER A 11 13.62 -6.91 -1.44
N ASP A 12 14.09 -6.27 -0.36
CA ASP A 12 13.37 -6.17 0.91
C ASP A 12 12.12 -5.31 0.78
N GLN A 13 12.15 -4.23 -0.01
CA GLN A 13 10.94 -3.51 -0.41
C GLN A 13 9.93 -4.43 -1.11
N GLY A 14 10.41 -5.30 -2.00
CA GLY A 14 9.56 -6.27 -2.70
C GLY A 14 8.85 -7.22 -1.74
N LYS A 15 9.51 -7.65 -0.65
CA LYS A 15 8.89 -8.48 0.40
C LYS A 15 7.88 -7.69 1.22
N ASN A 16 8.21 -6.44 1.57
CA ASN A 16 7.28 -5.57 2.29
C ASN A 16 5.99 -5.34 1.49
N PHE A 17 6.09 -5.21 0.16
CA PHE A 17 4.93 -5.12 -0.72
C PHE A 17 4.10 -6.41 -0.76
N ASP A 18 4.72 -7.59 -0.75
CA ASP A 18 3.98 -8.86 -0.64
C ASP A 18 3.20 -8.94 0.68
N MET A 19 3.85 -8.53 1.78
CA MET A 19 3.20 -8.47 3.09
C MET A 19 2.00 -7.51 3.06
N LEU A 20 2.16 -6.33 2.44
CA LEU A 20 1.08 -5.35 2.31
C LEU A 20 -0.08 -5.90 1.46
N ILE A 21 0.21 -6.57 0.34
CA ILE A 21 -0.81 -7.21 -0.48
C ILE A 21 -1.61 -8.22 0.34
N ASN A 22 -0.95 -9.07 1.13
CA ASN A 22 -1.62 -10.05 1.97
C ASN A 22 -2.48 -9.39 3.05
N ALA A 23 -1.99 -8.33 3.69
CA ALA A 23 -2.76 -7.57 4.67
C ALA A 23 -4.02 -6.93 4.06
N LEU A 24 -3.91 -6.37 2.84
CA LEU A 24 -5.06 -5.81 2.11
C LEU A 24 -6.08 -6.88 1.72
N ILE A 25 -5.62 -8.08 1.34
CA ILE A 25 -6.51 -9.22 1.06
C ILE A 25 -7.26 -9.65 2.32
N GLN A 26 -6.55 -9.83 3.44
CA GLN A 26 -7.17 -10.16 4.72
C GLN A 26 -8.20 -9.11 5.16
N LYS A 27 -7.87 -7.83 4.98
CA LYS A 27 -8.79 -6.72 5.25
C LYS A 27 -10.06 -6.82 4.38
N LYS A 28 -9.91 -7.12 3.09
CA LYS A 28 -11.05 -7.31 2.17
C LYS A 28 -11.93 -8.47 2.62
N GLU A 29 -11.33 -9.61 2.94
CA GLU A 29 -12.04 -10.80 3.42
C GLU A 29 -12.78 -10.52 4.74
N ALA A 30 -12.15 -9.80 5.66
CA ALA A 30 -12.74 -9.44 6.94
C ALA A 30 -13.99 -8.56 6.78
N ILE A 31 -13.97 -7.58 5.87
CA ILE A 31 -15.14 -6.72 5.64
C ILE A 31 -16.25 -7.53 4.95
N VAL A 32 -15.94 -8.39 3.98
CA VAL A 32 -16.94 -9.25 3.32
C VAL A 32 -17.59 -10.22 4.32
N ALA A 33 -16.82 -10.76 5.27
CA ALA A 33 -17.30 -11.66 6.30
C ALA A 33 -17.99 -10.96 7.49
N ASP A 34 -18.07 -9.62 7.48
CA ASP A 34 -18.57 -8.79 8.59
C ASP A 34 -17.91 -9.14 9.94
N ASN A 35 -16.62 -9.47 9.91
CA ASN A 35 -15.86 -9.88 11.10
C ASN A 35 -14.99 -8.74 11.61
N TYR A 36 -15.52 -8.03 12.61
CA TYR A 36 -14.84 -6.87 13.20
C TYR A 36 -13.46 -7.20 13.80
N ASN A 37 -13.33 -8.33 14.49
CA ASN A 37 -12.06 -8.69 15.15
C ASN A 37 -10.95 -8.93 14.13
N ILE A 38 -11.25 -9.68 13.06
CA ILE A 38 -10.29 -9.91 11.97
C ILE A 38 -9.96 -8.61 11.24
N LEU A 39 -10.95 -7.72 11.08
CA LEU A 39 -10.74 -6.43 10.44
C LEU A 39 -9.79 -5.54 11.27
N GLU A 40 -9.96 -5.49 12.59
CA GLU A 40 -9.10 -4.71 13.48
C GLU A 40 -7.65 -5.23 13.47
N ASP A 41 -7.46 -6.55 13.51
CA ASP A 41 -6.15 -7.18 13.42
C ASP A 41 -5.48 -6.93 12.06
N ALA A 42 -6.25 -7.02 10.97
CA ALA A 42 -5.76 -6.72 9.62
C ALA A 42 -5.30 -5.26 9.50
N ILE A 43 -6.03 -4.31 10.10
CA ILE A 43 -5.66 -2.88 10.12
C ILE A 43 -4.37 -2.65 10.92
N LYS A 44 -4.23 -3.27 12.11
CA LYS A 44 -3.01 -3.16 12.92
C LYS A 44 -1.80 -3.72 12.17
N ASN A 45 -1.96 -4.86 11.50
CA ASN A 45 -0.91 -5.46 10.70
C ASN A 45 -0.53 -4.57 9.50
N GLU A 46 -1.51 -4.03 8.78
CA GLU A 46 -1.31 -3.07 7.68
C GLU A 46 -0.48 -1.87 8.15
N GLN A 47 -0.85 -1.25 9.28
CA GLN A 47 -0.12 -0.11 9.84
C GLN A 47 1.34 -0.43 10.15
N LYS A 48 1.60 -1.60 10.75
CA LYS A 48 2.96 -2.07 11.03
C LYS A 48 3.78 -2.25 9.73
N ILE A 49 3.18 -2.85 8.71
CA ILE A 49 3.83 -3.06 7.42
C ILE A 49 4.12 -1.71 6.73
N LEU A 50 3.19 -0.76 6.78
CA LEU A 50 3.40 0.59 6.23
C LEU A 50 4.55 1.32 6.93
N SER A 51 4.70 1.18 8.24
CA SER A 51 5.87 1.71 8.96
C SER A 51 7.17 1.10 8.44
N ASN A 52 7.23 -0.23 8.27
CA ASN A 52 8.41 -0.89 7.74
C ASN A 52 8.74 -0.45 6.31
N ILE A 53 7.71 -0.20 5.49
CA ILE A 53 7.87 0.34 4.13
C ILE A 53 8.49 1.74 4.17
N ASP A 54 8.01 2.61 5.06
CA ASP A 54 8.52 3.98 5.20
C ASP A 54 9.97 3.99 5.70
N ASP A 55 10.31 3.13 6.66
CA ASP A 55 11.68 3.00 7.17
C ASP A 55 12.65 2.47 6.10
N GLU A 56 12.23 1.48 5.32
CA GLU A 56 13.05 0.96 4.20
C GLU A 56 13.18 1.99 3.06
N GLU A 57 12.15 2.81 2.81
CA GLU A 57 12.23 3.92 1.85
C GLU A 57 13.27 4.96 2.28
N LYS A 58 13.26 5.36 3.56
CA LYS A 58 14.26 6.30 4.12
C LYS A 58 15.66 5.74 3.99
N ARG A 59 15.86 4.49 4.41
CA ARG A 59 17.14 3.78 4.29
C ARG A 59 17.61 3.73 2.83
N ARG A 60 16.72 3.42 1.89
CA ARG A 60 17.05 3.39 0.47
C ARG A 60 17.48 4.76 -0.07
N LYS A 61 16.78 5.82 0.32
CA LYS A 61 17.16 7.21 -0.05
C LYS A 61 18.53 7.59 0.50
N GLU A 62 18.85 7.18 1.72
CA GLU A 62 20.18 7.38 2.31
C GLU A 62 21.26 6.63 1.53
N LEU A 63 21.04 5.35 1.22
CA LEU A 63 21.95 4.56 0.38
C LEU A 63 22.16 5.21 -1.00
N ILE A 64 21.08 5.65 -1.66
CA ILE A 64 21.17 6.34 -2.96
C ILE A 64 21.96 7.64 -2.84
N ARG A 65 21.77 8.40 -1.77
CA ARG A 65 22.52 9.64 -1.49
C ARG A 65 24.01 9.36 -1.31
N GLU A 66 24.37 8.38 -0.50
CA GLU A 66 25.75 7.98 -0.28
C GLU A 66 26.43 7.51 -1.57
N PHE A 67 25.72 6.70 -2.37
CA PHE A 67 26.21 6.23 -3.66
C PHE A 67 26.42 7.37 -4.65
N ALA A 68 25.45 8.28 -4.74
CA ALA A 68 25.53 9.46 -5.60
C ALA A 68 26.73 10.33 -5.22
N HIS A 69 26.95 10.53 -3.91
CA HIS A 69 28.10 11.29 -3.42
C HIS A 69 29.44 10.61 -3.76
N GLN A 70 29.56 9.31 -3.52
CA GLN A 70 30.77 8.52 -3.83
C GLN A 70 31.11 8.52 -5.33
N ASN A 71 30.10 8.59 -6.20
CA ASN A 71 30.27 8.54 -7.65
C ASN A 71 30.12 9.93 -8.32
N SER A 72 30.10 11.01 -7.54
CA SER A 72 29.95 12.39 -8.05
C SER A 72 28.74 12.59 -8.98
N ILE A 73 27.61 11.96 -8.64
CA ILE A 73 26.35 12.06 -9.38
C ILE A 73 25.49 13.15 -8.72
N THR A 74 24.97 14.07 -9.52
CA THR A 74 23.95 15.01 -9.08
C THR A 74 22.57 14.45 -9.40
N LEU A 75 21.77 14.22 -8.37
CA LEU A 75 20.37 13.80 -8.47
C LEU A 75 19.47 14.93 -7.92
N LYS A 76 18.34 15.19 -8.56
CA LYS A 76 17.31 16.12 -8.10
C LYS A 76 16.49 15.51 -6.96
N ASP A 77 16.17 14.23 -7.09
CA ASP A 77 15.57 13.40 -6.05
C ASP A 77 16.44 12.15 -5.84
N PHE A 78 16.63 11.76 -4.59
CA PHE A 78 17.36 10.54 -4.24
C PHE A 78 16.48 9.29 -4.45
N SER A 79 15.76 9.26 -5.57
CA SER A 79 14.92 8.15 -5.98
C SER A 79 15.72 7.13 -6.78
N PHE A 80 15.30 5.87 -6.67
CA PHE A 80 15.96 4.81 -7.42
C PHE A 80 15.78 4.97 -8.94
N ASP A 81 14.61 5.46 -9.37
CA ASP A 81 14.29 5.68 -10.78
C ASP A 81 15.17 6.76 -11.41
N GLU A 82 15.53 7.81 -10.65
CA GLU A 82 16.45 8.84 -11.13
C GLU A 82 17.90 8.36 -11.16
N LEU A 83 18.34 7.64 -10.12
CA LEU A 83 19.66 7.01 -10.11
C LEU A 83 19.82 6.03 -11.28
N TYR A 84 18.81 5.19 -11.51
CA TYR A 84 18.79 4.24 -12.61
C TYR A 84 18.82 4.93 -13.97
N SER A 85 18.04 6.00 -14.16
CA SER A 85 17.99 6.72 -15.44
C SER A 85 19.27 7.50 -15.73
N SER A 86 19.91 8.09 -14.72
CA SER A 86 21.07 8.96 -14.88
C SER A 86 22.38 8.19 -15.14
N LYS A 87 22.55 7.00 -14.54
CA LYS A 87 23.83 6.27 -14.60
C LYS A 87 23.65 4.75 -14.63
N LYS A 88 22.89 4.24 -15.61
CA LYS A 88 22.73 2.78 -15.88
C LYS A 88 24.05 2.01 -15.91
N ASN A 89 25.09 2.60 -16.47
CA ASN A 89 26.38 1.93 -16.68
C ASN A 89 27.11 1.58 -15.36
N LEU A 90 26.77 2.25 -14.25
CA LEU A 90 27.38 1.99 -12.94
C LEU A 90 26.93 0.66 -12.31
N PHE A 91 25.85 0.06 -12.81
CA PHE A 91 25.35 -1.23 -12.33
C PHE A 91 26.05 -2.42 -12.99
N GLY A 92 26.84 -2.20 -14.04
CA GLY A 92 27.62 -3.23 -14.72
C GLY A 92 26.78 -4.48 -15.04
N ASN A 93 27.25 -5.64 -14.58
CA ASN A 93 26.62 -6.94 -14.82
C ASN A 93 25.30 -7.15 -14.03
N ASP A 94 25.03 -6.36 -13.00
CA ASP A 94 23.83 -6.51 -12.16
C ASP A 94 22.60 -5.81 -12.77
N ILE A 95 22.74 -5.12 -13.90
CA ILE A 95 21.67 -4.30 -14.50
C ILE A 95 20.40 -5.10 -14.79
N ASN A 96 20.53 -6.32 -15.34
CA ASN A 96 19.39 -7.19 -15.66
C ASN A 96 18.66 -7.64 -14.39
N LYS A 97 19.41 -7.93 -13.33
CA LYS A 97 18.84 -8.33 -12.03
C LYS A 97 18.07 -7.18 -11.40
N ILE A 98 18.65 -5.98 -11.43
CA ILE A 98 18.01 -4.76 -10.95
C ILE A 98 16.73 -4.46 -11.72
N GLU A 99 16.77 -4.56 -13.05
CA GLU A 99 15.64 -4.25 -13.91
C GLU A 99 14.48 -5.22 -13.69
N ARG A 100 14.78 -6.51 -13.49
CA ARG A 100 13.80 -7.51 -13.10
C ARG A 100 13.14 -7.17 -11.76
N ILE A 101 13.94 -6.96 -10.70
CA ILE A 101 13.40 -6.65 -9.36
C ILE A 101 12.57 -5.36 -9.40
N ARG A 102 13.04 -4.33 -10.12
CA ARG A 102 12.30 -3.07 -10.30
C ARG A 102 10.94 -3.30 -10.95
N SER A 103 10.89 -4.14 -11.99
CA SER A 103 9.65 -4.46 -12.68
C SER A 103 8.67 -5.19 -11.76
N GLU A 104 9.17 -6.17 -10.98
CA GLU A 104 8.39 -6.90 -9.99
C GLU A 104 7.83 -5.95 -8.89
N VAL A 105 8.64 -5.02 -8.38
CA VAL A 105 8.20 -4.02 -7.40
C VAL A 105 7.14 -3.07 -7.98
N LYS A 106 7.28 -2.65 -9.24
CA LYS A 106 6.27 -1.82 -9.93
C LYS A 106 4.95 -2.56 -10.10
N GLU A 107 4.98 -3.82 -10.51
CA GLU A 107 3.78 -4.65 -10.65
C GLU A 107 3.07 -4.80 -9.30
N LYS A 108 3.82 -5.07 -8.22
CA LYS A 108 3.27 -5.13 -6.86
C LYS A 108 2.63 -3.81 -6.43
N ALA A 109 3.26 -2.67 -6.71
CA ALA A 109 2.70 -1.36 -6.40
C ALA A 109 1.37 -1.11 -7.14
N LEU A 110 1.27 -1.49 -8.41
CA LEU A 110 0.02 -1.41 -9.18
C LEU A 110 -1.06 -2.31 -8.57
N ARG A 111 -0.70 -3.52 -8.15
CA ARG A 111 -1.62 -4.44 -7.47
C ARG A 111 -2.11 -3.90 -6.14
N ILE A 112 -1.22 -3.30 -5.33
CA ILE A 112 -1.58 -2.61 -4.09
C ILE A 112 -2.59 -1.48 -4.36
N ALA A 113 -2.31 -0.63 -5.36
CA ALA A 113 -3.22 0.45 -5.74
C ALA A 113 -4.60 -0.07 -6.16
N HIS A 114 -4.64 -1.15 -6.93
CA HIS A 114 -5.89 -1.79 -7.33
C HIS A 114 -6.68 -2.36 -6.14
N LEU A 115 -6.02 -3.10 -5.25
CA LEU A 115 -6.65 -3.64 -4.04
C LEU A 115 -7.18 -2.53 -3.12
N ASN A 116 -6.41 -1.45 -2.97
CA ASN A 116 -6.82 -0.32 -2.15
C ASN A 116 -8.04 0.43 -2.72
N SER A 117 -8.11 0.53 -4.05
CA SER A 117 -9.30 1.05 -4.74
C SER A 117 -10.54 0.17 -4.48
N GLN A 118 -10.39 -1.16 -4.60
CA GLN A 118 -11.49 -2.10 -4.28
C GLN A 118 -11.95 -1.97 -2.82
N LEU A 119 -11.02 -1.86 -1.87
CA LEU A 119 -11.33 -1.68 -0.46
C LEU A 119 -12.06 -0.37 -0.19
N SER A 120 -11.69 0.72 -0.88
CA SER A 120 -12.36 2.02 -0.74
C SER A 120 -13.84 1.93 -1.14
N VAL A 121 -14.13 1.29 -2.26
CA VAL A 121 -15.50 1.03 -2.72
C VAL A 121 -16.26 0.17 -1.71
N LEU A 122 -15.63 -0.88 -1.18
CA LEU A 122 -16.27 -1.82 -0.26
C LEU A 122 -16.60 -1.16 1.09
N VAL A 123 -15.72 -0.30 1.59
CA VAL A 123 -15.98 0.53 2.78
C VAL A 123 -17.15 1.49 2.54
N GLU A 124 -17.23 2.11 1.36
CA GLU A 124 -18.35 3.00 1.01
C GLU A 124 -19.68 2.27 0.99
N VAL A 125 -19.74 1.10 0.33
CA VAL A 125 -20.92 0.24 0.32
C VAL A 125 -21.33 -0.16 1.75
N SER A 126 -20.36 -0.56 2.58
CA SER A 126 -20.61 -0.95 3.97
C SER A 126 -21.21 0.20 4.79
N ARG A 127 -20.69 1.42 4.63
CA ARG A 127 -21.24 2.62 5.27
C ARG A 127 -22.67 2.92 4.83
N ASN A 128 -22.97 2.76 3.54
CA ASN A 128 -24.32 2.98 3.02
C ASN A 128 -25.32 1.98 3.60
N ILE A 129 -24.96 0.69 3.67
CA ILE A 129 -25.80 -0.35 4.30
C ILE A 129 -26.08 -0.02 5.77
N ILE A 130 -25.06 0.38 6.53
CA ILE A 130 -25.23 0.76 7.94
C ILE A 130 -26.17 1.96 8.06
N LYS A 131 -25.99 2.98 7.21
CA LYS A 131 -26.84 4.18 7.20
C LYS A 131 -28.30 3.83 6.89
N GLU A 132 -28.54 2.99 5.89
CA GLU A 132 -29.89 2.52 5.54
C GLU A 132 -30.54 1.72 6.67
N ARG A 133 -29.77 0.82 7.32
CA ARG A 133 -30.26 0.07 8.49
C ARG A 133 -30.59 1.00 9.66
N MET A 134 -29.76 2.00 9.94
CA MET A 134 -30.03 3.00 10.98
C MET A 134 -31.29 3.80 10.65
N ILE A 135 -31.49 4.22 9.39
CA ILE A 135 -32.70 4.92 8.95
C ILE A 135 -33.93 4.01 9.10
N SER A 136 -33.84 2.73 8.78
CA SER A 136 -34.95 1.78 8.95
C SER A 136 -35.33 1.61 10.42
N ILE A 137 -34.34 1.41 11.30
CA ILE A 137 -34.55 1.26 12.74
C ILE A 137 -35.14 2.55 13.34
N LEU A 138 -34.53 3.71 13.07
CA LEU A 138 -34.92 5.00 13.65
C LEU A 138 -36.16 5.63 12.96
N GLY A 139 -36.39 5.31 11.69
CA GLY A 139 -37.48 5.83 10.85
C GLY A 139 -38.81 5.08 11.01
N SER A 140 -38.78 3.85 11.54
CA SER A 140 -39.98 3.07 11.86
C SER A 140 -40.91 3.74 12.89
N GLY A 141 -40.45 4.78 13.61
CA GLY A 141 -41.25 5.57 14.56
C GLY A 141 -42.07 6.73 13.96
N LYS A 142 -42.04 6.98 12.64
CA LYS A 142 -42.74 8.12 12.00
C LYS A 142 -43.83 7.76 10.98
N CYS A 143 -44.39 6.55 11.02
CA CYS A 143 -45.71 6.33 10.43
C CYS A 143 -46.78 6.87 11.40
N LYS A 144 -47.22 8.11 11.16
CA LYS A 144 -48.45 8.65 11.74
C LYS A 144 -49.56 7.64 11.47
N LEU A 145 -50.10 7.03 12.51
CA LEU A 145 -51.47 6.53 12.53
C LEU A 145 -52.39 7.73 12.30
N VAL A 146 -52.58 8.12 11.04
CA VAL A 146 -53.65 9.06 10.68
C VAL A 146 -54.94 8.27 10.76
N ASN A 147 -55.52 8.25 11.96
CA ASN A 147 -56.92 7.90 12.11
C ASN A 147 -57.59 8.93 13.04
N LYS A 148 -58.38 9.81 12.42
CA LYS A 148 -59.45 10.72 12.92
C LYS A 148 -59.58 11.84 11.87
N ARG A 149 -60.72 12.18 11.25
CA ARG A 149 -62.13 11.78 11.29
C ARG A 149 -62.72 12.32 9.97
N VAL A 150 -63.57 11.55 9.30
CA VAL A 150 -64.70 12.10 8.54
C VAL A 150 -65.95 11.70 9.32
#